data_AF-A0A523GVR1-F1
#
_entry.id   AF-A0A523GVR1-F1
#
_cell.length_a   1.000
_cell.length_b   1.000
_cell.length_c   1.000
_cell.angle_alpha   90.00
_cell.angle_beta   90.00
_cell.angle_gamma   90.00
#
_symmetry.space_group_name_H-M   'P 1'
#
loop_
_entity.id
_entity.type
_entity.pdbx_description
1 polymer ?
#
loop_
_entity_poly.entity_id
_entity_poly.type
_entity_poly.pdbx_seq_one_letter_code
_entity_poly.pdbx_strand_id
1 'polypeptide(L)'
;MIRRIAGAALLVLTSLFPACQNETILTEIGEIPSDPVSYATQVNPIFQATCGGALCHISQATNGVDLSTHDSALSSVGLVYGINVIEAGNATDSPIIDKISPSPENGSRMPLNAPTLSSEQIQTIRDWINQGAKDN
;
A
#
# COMPACT_ATOMS: atom_id res chain seq x y z
N MET A 1 -37.73 57.35 33.58
CA MET A 1 -38.26 56.23 32.77
C MET A 1 -37.68 56.34 31.35
N ILE A 2 -37.21 55.22 30.78
CA ILE A 2 -37.22 54.82 29.34
C ILE A 2 -37.37 55.97 28.31
N ARG A 3 -36.45 56.21 27.36
CA ARG A 3 -36.27 55.40 26.13
C ARG A 3 -34.96 55.68 25.35
N ARG A 4 -34.53 54.65 24.59
CA ARG A 4 -33.57 54.68 23.46
C ARG A 4 -34.17 55.52 22.30
N ILE A 5 -33.55 55.91 21.19
CA ILE A 5 -32.47 55.40 20.31
C ILE A 5 -31.97 56.63 19.49
N ALA A 6 -30.88 56.65 18.69
CA ALA A 6 -29.87 55.67 18.25
C ALA A 6 -28.55 56.42 17.90
N GLY A 7 -27.50 55.69 17.50
CA GLY A 7 -26.27 56.24 16.92
C GLY A 7 -25.32 55.13 16.50
N ALA A 8 -25.28 54.80 15.20
CA ALA A 8 -24.45 53.72 14.69
C ALA A 8 -22.99 54.17 14.58
N ALA A 9 -22.11 53.61 15.43
CA ALA A 9 -20.66 53.75 15.31
C ALA A 9 -20.07 52.39 14.96
N LEU A 10 -19.86 52.16 13.66
CA LEU A 10 -19.22 50.95 13.13
C LEU A 10 -17.71 51.01 13.39
N LEU A 11 -17.30 50.66 14.61
CA LEU A 11 -15.89 50.53 14.97
C LEU A 11 -15.44 49.09 14.70
N VAL A 12 -14.84 48.90 13.52
CA VAL A 12 -14.17 47.65 13.13
C VAL A 12 -12.94 47.48 14.02
N LEU A 13 -13.08 46.74 15.12
CA LEU A 13 -11.95 46.34 15.94
C LEU A 13 -11.19 45.25 15.18
N THR A 14 -10.09 45.63 14.55
CA THR A 14 -9.25 44.76 13.73
C THR A 14 -8.70 43.62 14.59
N SER A 15 -9.21 42.42 14.39
CA SER A 15 -8.63 41.20 14.94
C SER A 15 -7.25 40.98 14.33
N LEU A 16 -6.21 41.33 15.08
CA LEU A 16 -4.84 40.84 14.84
C LEU A 16 -4.83 39.33 15.13
N PHE A 17 -5.32 38.55 14.17
CA PHE A 17 -4.87 37.19 14.02
C PHE A 17 -3.41 37.26 13.60
N PRO A 18 -2.45 36.73 14.37
CA PRO A 18 -1.12 36.51 13.85
C PRO A 18 -1.27 35.53 12.69
N ALA A 19 -1.09 36.03 11.47
CA ALA A 19 -0.93 35.19 10.30
C ALA A 19 0.41 34.48 10.46
N CYS A 20 0.41 33.34 11.17
CA CYS A 20 1.40 32.30 10.97
C CYS A 20 1.25 31.83 9.53
N GLN A 21 1.91 32.55 8.63
CA GLN A 21 2.21 32.11 7.28
C GLN A 21 3.13 30.89 7.42
N ASN A 22 2.52 29.73 7.66
CA ASN A 22 3.16 28.46 7.36
C ASN A 22 3.16 28.35 5.84
N GLU A 23 4.07 29.09 5.20
CA GLU A 23 4.21 29.09 3.75
C GLU A 23 4.43 27.65 3.31
N THR A 24 3.46 27.15 2.54
CA THR A 24 3.49 25.78 2.05
C THR A 24 4.67 25.67 1.11
N ILE A 25 5.70 24.90 1.51
CA ILE A 25 6.81 24.53 0.63
C ILE A 25 6.23 23.60 -0.43
N LEU A 26 5.69 24.21 -1.50
CA LEU A 26 5.17 23.58 -2.70
C LEU A 26 6.27 23.52 -3.77
N THR A 27 7.42 22.95 -3.41
CA THR A 27 8.45 22.61 -4.39
C THR A 27 9.10 21.30 -4.01
N GLU A 28 8.92 20.31 -4.86
CA GLU A 28 9.78 19.14 -5.00
C GLU A 28 10.02 18.33 -3.70
N ILE A 29 9.04 17.49 -3.36
CA ILE A 29 9.37 16.19 -2.76
C ILE A 29 10.16 15.38 -3.79
N GLY A 30 11.45 15.68 -3.91
CA GLY A 30 12.40 14.79 -4.58
C GLY A 30 12.25 13.43 -3.91
N GLU A 31 11.94 12.41 -4.72
CA GLU A 31 11.66 11.07 -4.23
C GLU A 31 12.86 10.61 -3.41
N ILE A 32 12.68 10.51 -2.09
CA ILE A 32 13.72 9.97 -1.22
C ILE A 32 13.88 8.53 -1.67
N PRO A 33 15.04 8.14 -2.25
CA PRO A 33 15.20 6.79 -2.75
C PRO A 33 15.02 5.84 -1.57
N SER A 34 13.95 5.04 -1.61
CA SER A 34 13.72 4.05 -0.57
C SER A 34 14.85 3.03 -0.59
N ASP A 35 15.33 2.65 0.59
CA ASP A 35 16.33 1.60 0.69
C ASP A 35 15.81 0.33 -0.01
N PRO A 36 16.67 -0.45 -0.70
CA PRO A 36 16.25 -1.66 -1.38
C PRO A 36 15.56 -2.63 -0.41
N VAL A 37 14.30 -2.96 -0.70
CA VAL A 37 13.55 -3.97 0.03
C VAL A 37 14.17 -5.33 -0.24
N SER A 38 14.61 -6.01 0.82
CA SER A 38 15.23 -7.33 0.72
C SER A 38 14.16 -8.41 0.68
N TYR A 39 14.18 -9.27 -0.35
CA TYR A 39 13.28 -10.41 -0.42
C TYR A 39 13.43 -11.31 0.81
N ALA A 40 14.66 -11.73 1.12
CA ALA A 40 14.93 -12.71 2.16
C ALA A 40 14.51 -12.25 3.58
N THR A 41 14.62 -10.94 3.87
CA THR A 41 14.42 -10.40 5.23
C THR A 41 13.13 -9.62 5.43
N GLN A 42 12.48 -9.14 4.36
CA GLN A 42 11.28 -8.31 4.46
C GLN A 42 10.07 -8.94 3.76
N VAL A 43 10.22 -9.49 2.56
CA VAL A 43 9.10 -10.01 1.76
C VAL A 43 8.79 -11.48 2.08
N ASN A 44 9.80 -12.35 2.02
CA ASN A 44 9.65 -13.76 2.29
C ASN A 44 9.02 -14.02 3.69
N PRO A 45 9.42 -13.34 4.78
CA PRO A 45 8.74 -13.50 6.07
C PRO A 45 7.24 -13.16 6.04
N ILE A 46 6.79 -12.20 5.22
CA ILE A 46 5.36 -11.91 5.04
C ILE A 46 4.68 -13.07 4.29
N PHE A 47 5.27 -13.58 3.21
CA PHE A 47 4.73 -14.74 2.49
C PHE A 47 4.66 -15.98 3.38
N GLN A 48 5.72 -16.31 4.12
CA GLN A 48 5.74 -17.47 5.02
C GLN A 48 4.72 -17.32 6.16
N ALA A 49 4.65 -16.16 6.82
CA ALA A 49 3.75 -15.96 7.96
C ALA A 49 2.27 -15.86 7.54
N THR A 50 1.97 -15.17 6.43
CA THR A 50 0.60 -14.78 6.06
C THR A 50 0.02 -15.64 4.93
N CYS A 51 0.84 -16.13 4.00
CA CYS A 51 0.41 -17.03 2.92
C CYS A 51 0.71 -18.51 3.24
N GLY A 52 1.71 -18.79 4.08
CA GLY A 52 2.06 -20.14 4.55
C GLY A 52 1.17 -20.68 5.67
N GLY A 53 0.61 -19.81 6.51
CA GLY A 53 -0.26 -20.23 7.63
C GLY A 53 -1.54 -20.98 7.24
N ALA A 54 -1.95 -20.90 5.97
CA ALA A 54 -3.07 -21.66 5.39
C ALA A 54 -2.63 -22.78 4.41
N LEU A 55 -1.32 -23.04 4.28
CA LEU A 55 -0.69 -24.07 3.44
C LEU A 55 -1.00 -24.05 1.92
N CYS A 56 -1.86 -23.16 1.43
CA CYS A 56 -2.26 -23.14 0.02
C CYS A 56 -1.14 -22.71 -0.95
N HIS A 57 -0.22 -21.83 -0.54
CA HIS A 57 0.72 -21.18 -1.47
C HIS A 57 2.21 -21.31 -1.07
N ILE A 58 2.55 -22.18 -0.12
CA ILE A 58 3.94 -22.37 0.35
C ILE A 58 4.34 -23.86 0.35
N SER A 59 3.46 -24.76 0.78
CA SER A 59 3.72 -26.21 0.73
C SER A 59 3.29 -26.88 -0.57
N GLN A 60 2.56 -26.15 -1.43
CA GLN A 60 2.09 -26.57 -2.73
C GLN A 60 1.72 -25.34 -3.56
N ALA A 61 1.68 -25.49 -4.88
CA ALA A 61 1.01 -24.51 -5.74
C ALA A 61 -0.51 -24.63 -5.60
N THR A 62 -1.22 -23.50 -5.50
CA THR A 62 -2.68 -23.43 -5.59
C THR A 62 -3.08 -22.44 -6.67
N ASN A 63 -3.97 -22.85 -7.57
CA ASN A 63 -4.40 -22.07 -8.74
C ASN A 63 -3.23 -21.50 -9.57
N GLY A 64 -2.16 -22.29 -9.73
CA GLY A 64 -0.94 -21.92 -10.47
C GLY A 64 0.04 -21.03 -9.69
N VAL A 65 -0.20 -20.81 -8.40
CA VAL A 65 0.59 -19.89 -7.56
C VAL A 65 1.31 -20.63 -6.43
N ASP A 66 2.65 -20.56 -6.45
CA ASP A 66 3.58 -21.03 -5.43
C ASP A 66 4.50 -19.86 -5.01
N LEU A 67 4.48 -19.50 -3.73
CA LEU A 67 5.27 -18.42 -3.12
C LEU A 67 6.38 -18.99 -2.21
N SER A 68 6.65 -20.30 -2.27
CA SER A 68 7.60 -21.01 -1.38
C SER A 68 9.04 -20.53 -1.51
N THR A 69 9.42 -20.09 -2.72
CA THR A 69 10.74 -19.56 -3.05
C THR A 69 10.59 -18.32 -3.93
N HIS A 70 11.66 -17.54 -4.05
CA HIS A 70 11.73 -16.39 -4.95
C HIS A 70 11.36 -16.78 -6.40
N ASP A 71 12.06 -17.80 -6.93
CA ASP A 71 11.90 -18.21 -8.32
C ASP A 71 10.53 -18.85 -8.59
N SER A 72 9.97 -19.61 -7.63
CA SER A 72 8.57 -20.06 -7.69
C SER A 72 7.60 -18.89 -7.78
N ALA A 73 7.81 -17.83 -6.98
CA ALA A 73 6.90 -16.69 -6.92
C ALA A 73 6.91 -15.89 -8.24
N LEU A 74 8.08 -15.66 -8.82
CA LEU A 74 8.23 -14.94 -10.10
C LEU A 74 7.81 -15.78 -11.32
N SER A 75 7.89 -17.11 -11.26
CA SER A 75 7.46 -18.01 -12.36
C SER A 75 6.01 -18.48 -12.24
N SER A 76 5.33 -18.18 -11.14
CA SER A 76 3.92 -18.53 -10.91
C SER A 76 2.98 -17.78 -11.85
N VAL A 77 2.11 -18.52 -12.54
CA VAL A 77 1.06 -17.99 -13.41
C VAL A 77 -0.30 -18.21 -12.75
N GLY A 78 -0.96 -17.13 -12.34
CA GLY A 78 -2.23 -17.22 -11.62
C GLY A 78 -3.35 -17.61 -12.58
N LEU A 79 -3.94 -18.80 -12.44
CA LEU A 79 -4.94 -19.35 -13.38
C LEU A 79 -6.16 -18.45 -13.62
N VAL A 80 -6.48 -17.56 -12.67
CA VAL A 80 -7.59 -16.60 -12.78
C VAL A 80 -7.23 -15.39 -13.67
N TYR A 81 -5.95 -15.00 -13.73
CA TYR A 81 -5.47 -13.84 -14.50
C TYR A 81 -4.81 -14.26 -15.82
N GLY A 82 -4.25 -15.47 -15.91
CA GLY A 82 -3.56 -15.97 -17.09
C GLY A 82 -2.16 -15.40 -17.34
N ILE A 83 -1.65 -14.57 -16.41
CA ILE A 83 -0.33 -13.93 -16.44
C ILE A 83 0.48 -14.25 -15.17
N ASN A 84 1.73 -13.80 -15.10
CA ASN A 84 2.56 -13.99 -13.91
C ASN A 84 1.92 -13.29 -12.72
N VAL A 85 2.09 -13.87 -11.53
CA VAL A 85 1.51 -13.34 -10.28
C VAL A 85 2.26 -12.09 -9.78
N ILE A 86 3.53 -11.98 -10.17
CA ILE A 86 4.43 -10.87 -9.90
C ILE A 86 5.03 -10.43 -11.24
N GLU A 87 4.74 -9.19 -11.63
CA GLU A 87 5.32 -8.52 -12.79
C GLU A 87 6.44 -7.59 -12.30
N ALA A 88 7.69 -8.04 -12.41
CA ALA A 88 8.85 -7.33 -11.87
C ALA A 88 9.00 -5.92 -12.47
N GLY A 89 9.06 -4.90 -11.61
CA GLY A 89 9.05 -3.49 -11.97
C GLY A 89 7.66 -2.86 -12.09
N ASN A 90 6.57 -3.63 -11.93
CA ASN A 90 5.20 -3.12 -12.05
C ASN A 90 4.24 -3.76 -11.03
N ALA A 91 4.22 -3.19 -9.82
CA ALA A 91 3.30 -3.63 -8.76
C ALA A 91 1.83 -3.33 -9.08
N THR A 92 1.53 -2.37 -9.96
CA THR A 92 0.15 -2.00 -10.31
C THR A 92 -0.51 -3.12 -11.12
N ASP A 93 0.19 -3.67 -12.11
CA ASP A 93 -0.33 -4.73 -12.97
C ASP A 93 -0.07 -6.14 -12.42
N SER A 94 0.62 -6.27 -11.27
CA SER A 94 0.92 -7.55 -10.62
C SER A 94 -0.31 -8.14 -9.90
N PRO A 95 -0.85 -9.32 -10.32
CA PRO A 95 -2.01 -9.94 -9.71
C PRO A 95 -1.94 -10.15 -8.19
N ILE A 96 -0.75 -10.38 -7.61
CA ILE A 96 -0.60 -10.53 -6.15
C ILE A 96 -1.11 -9.32 -5.39
N ILE A 97 -0.96 -8.12 -5.96
CA ILE A 97 -1.36 -6.85 -5.36
C ILE A 97 -2.88 -6.67 -5.37
N ASP A 98 -3.55 -7.10 -6.45
CA ASP A 98 -5.02 -7.23 -6.46
C ASP A 98 -5.47 -8.22 -5.38
N LYS A 99 -4.92 -9.45 -5.38
CA LYS A 99 -5.32 -10.52 -4.45
C LYS A 99 -5.21 -10.15 -2.96
N ILE A 100 -4.20 -9.39 -2.55
CA ILE A 100 -4.01 -8.99 -1.13
C ILE A 100 -4.75 -7.70 -0.75
N SER A 101 -5.28 -6.95 -1.73
CA SER A 101 -6.06 -5.74 -1.50
C SER A 101 -7.44 -6.07 -0.91
N PRO A 102 -8.07 -5.18 -0.12
CA PRO A 102 -9.32 -5.51 0.62
C PRO A 102 -10.49 -5.99 -0.25
N SER A 103 -10.58 -5.48 -1.48
CA SER A 103 -11.61 -5.79 -2.46
C SER A 103 -10.93 -6.08 -3.81
N PRO A 104 -10.47 -7.32 -4.07
CA PRO A 104 -9.87 -7.66 -5.35
C PRO A 104 -10.91 -7.62 -6.47
N GLU A 105 -10.47 -7.32 -7.69
CA GLU A 105 -11.30 -7.40 -8.88
C GLU A 105 -11.63 -8.87 -9.22
N ASN A 106 -10.69 -9.79 -8.97
CA ASN A 106 -10.79 -11.17 -9.39
C ASN A 106 -10.84 -12.17 -8.21
N GLY A 107 -11.99 -12.80 -8.02
CA GLY A 107 -12.22 -13.82 -6.99
C GLY A 107 -12.18 -13.27 -5.56
N SER A 108 -11.84 -14.11 -4.57
CA SER A 108 -11.84 -13.72 -3.15
C SER A 108 -10.48 -13.20 -2.66
N ARG A 109 -10.48 -12.24 -1.73
CA ARG A 109 -9.29 -11.65 -1.10
C ARG A 109 -8.43 -12.71 -0.40
N MET A 110 -7.11 -12.58 -0.54
CA MET A 110 -6.10 -13.42 0.12
C MET A 110 -5.45 -12.68 1.31
N PRO A 111 -5.07 -13.39 2.40
CA PRO A 111 -5.35 -14.80 2.66
C PRO A 111 -6.84 -15.06 2.92
N LEU A 112 -7.34 -16.20 2.42
CA LEU A 112 -8.72 -16.64 2.60
C LEU A 112 -9.04 -16.90 4.08
N ASN A 113 -10.20 -16.45 4.54
CA ASN A 113 -10.72 -16.67 5.90
C ASN A 113 -9.77 -16.25 7.04
N ALA A 114 -8.82 -15.36 6.76
CA ALA A 114 -7.80 -14.89 7.68
C ALA A 114 -7.71 -13.34 7.67
N PRO A 115 -7.03 -12.73 8.66
CA PRO A 115 -6.80 -11.28 8.69
C PRO A 115 -6.20 -10.75 7.38
N THR A 116 -6.47 -9.49 7.05
CA THR A 116 -5.77 -8.79 5.96
C THR A 116 -4.30 -8.59 6.35
N LEU A 117 -3.44 -8.47 5.35
CA LEU A 117 -2.14 -7.84 5.54
C LEU A 117 -2.34 -6.38 6.00
N SER A 118 -1.38 -5.82 6.74
CA SER A 118 -1.39 -4.39 7.05
C SER A 118 -1.06 -3.54 5.81
N SER A 119 -1.36 -2.24 5.87
CA SER A 119 -0.97 -1.26 4.85
C SER A 119 0.54 -1.31 4.57
N GLU A 120 1.34 -1.45 5.63
CA GLU A 120 2.79 -1.46 5.57
C GLU A 120 3.30 -2.74 4.91
N GLN A 121 2.76 -3.91 5.27
CA GLN A 121 3.11 -5.18 4.62
C GLN A 121 2.77 -5.19 3.13
N ILE A 122 1.61 -4.65 2.76
CA ILE A 122 1.22 -4.50 1.35
C ILE A 122 2.17 -3.53 0.64
N GLN A 123 2.57 -2.44 1.28
CA GLN A 123 3.52 -1.48 0.72
C GLN A 123 4.92 -2.10 0.53
N THR A 124 5.45 -2.85 1.50
CA THR A 124 6.71 -3.60 1.37
C THR A 124 6.70 -4.52 0.14
N ILE A 125 5.60 -5.20 -0.13
CA ILE A 125 5.45 -6.05 -1.32
C ILE A 125 5.42 -5.19 -2.60
N ARG A 126 4.65 -4.08 -2.63
CA ARG A 126 4.62 -3.16 -3.79
C ARG A 126 6.01 -2.58 -4.11
N ASP A 127 6.71 -2.12 -3.09
CA ASP A 127 8.02 -1.49 -3.23
C ASP A 127 9.06 -2.49 -3.74
N TRP A 128 9.10 -3.70 -3.18
CA TRP A 128 9.94 -4.79 -3.69
C TRP A 128 9.65 -5.12 -5.16
N ILE A 129 8.38 -5.24 -5.55
CA ILE A 129 8.01 -5.50 -6.95
C ILE A 129 8.47 -4.34 -7.85
N ASN A 130 8.19 -3.09 -7.48
CA ASN A 130 8.59 -1.90 -8.24
C ASN A 130 10.12 -1.75 -8.35
N GLN A 131 10.87 -2.16 -7.34
CA GLN A 131 12.35 -2.20 -7.35
C GLN A 131 12.93 -3.36 -8.20
N GLY A 132 12.06 -4.14 -8.86
CA GLY A 132 12.41 -5.19 -9.81
C GLY A 132 12.32 -6.61 -9.24
N ALA A 133 11.61 -6.83 -8.13
CA ALA A 133 11.37 -8.14 -7.50
C ALA A 133 12.64 -9.01 -7.40
N LYS A 134 13.67 -8.51 -6.71
CA LYS A 134 15.01 -9.13 -6.65
C LYS A 134 15.16 -10.03 -5.42
N ASP A 135 16.05 -11.02 -5.49
CA ASP A 135 16.56 -11.76 -4.34
C ASP A 135 17.87 -11.10 -3.87
N ASN A 136 17.81 -10.36 -2.75
CA ASN A 136 18.84 -9.42 -2.27
C ASN A 136 18.94 -9.33 -0.75
#